data_AF-A0A147HQT2-F1
#
_entry.id   AF-A0A147HQT2-F1
#
_cell.length_a   1.000
_cell.length_b   1.000
_cell.length_c   1.000
_cell.angle_alpha   90.00
_cell.angle_beta   90.00
_cell.angle_gamma   90.00
#
_symmetry.space_group_name_H-M   'P 1'
#
loop_
_entity.id
_entity.type
_entity.pdbx_description
1 polymer ?
#
loop_
_entity_poly.entity_id
_entity_poly.type
_entity_poly.pdbx_seq_one_letter_code
_entity_poly.pdbx_strand_id
1 'polypeptide(L)'
;VFNGEIYNHRELRKQLEAAGHVFATDHSDTEVLVHGWEQWKDGLFSRLNGMFACAIWDERQRELAIARDRYGIKPLYVAELPGKGLVFGSEVRALYASGLIDKQFDASATLEYFTLMNNWGGRTPFRGVRLLKPGTFERFAASGSSSGTYWSPSYHRKYSPGLARASGEVGEILQSALRRQLAADVPVMAYLSGGID
;
A
#
# COMPACT_ATOMS: atom_id res chain seq x y z
N VAL A 1 5.41 -5.02 10.18
CA VAL A 1 4.69 -6.01 9.32
C VAL A 1 4.62 -5.47 7.90
N PHE A 2 4.89 -6.28 6.90
CA PHE A 2 4.97 -5.85 5.50
C PHE A 2 4.47 -6.97 4.57
N ASN A 3 3.66 -6.61 3.57
CA ASN A 3 3.21 -7.48 2.50
C ASN A 3 3.39 -6.74 1.18
N GLY A 4 4.11 -7.34 0.24
CA GLY A 4 4.41 -6.78 -1.07
C GLY A 4 5.88 -6.47 -1.23
N GLU A 5 6.18 -5.49 -2.09
CA GLU A 5 7.52 -5.19 -2.57
C GLU A 5 7.69 -3.69 -2.77
N ILE A 6 8.86 -3.16 -2.39
CA ILE A 6 9.27 -1.79 -2.72
C ILE A 6 10.26 -1.81 -3.89
N TYR A 7 9.78 -1.48 -5.08
CA TYR A 7 10.55 -1.51 -6.33
C TYR A 7 11.72 -0.53 -6.35
N ASN A 8 11.62 0.60 -5.65
CA ASN A 8 12.70 1.60 -5.57
C ASN A 8 13.52 1.52 -4.28
N HIS A 9 13.59 0.35 -3.64
CA HIS A 9 14.27 0.19 -2.36
C HIS A 9 15.78 0.50 -2.44
N ARG A 10 16.44 0.19 -3.57
CA ARG A 10 17.89 0.45 -3.75
C ARG A 10 18.20 1.94 -3.78
N GLU A 11 17.35 2.73 -4.44
CA GLU A 11 17.48 4.18 -4.51
C GLU A 11 17.22 4.82 -3.14
N LEU A 12 16.21 4.34 -2.42
CA LEU A 12 15.89 4.83 -1.07
C LEU A 12 16.97 4.46 -0.06
N ARG A 13 17.52 3.24 -0.14
CA ARG A 13 18.65 2.79 0.66
C ARG A 13 19.84 3.74 0.54
N LYS A 14 20.24 4.09 -0.69
CA LYS A 14 21.35 5.06 -0.91
C LYS A 14 21.09 6.41 -0.25
N GLN A 15 19.83 6.90 -0.27
CA GLN A 15 19.47 8.15 0.39
C GLN A 15 19.57 8.03 1.92
N LEU A 16 19.17 6.89 2.48
CA LEU A 16 19.18 6.62 3.92
C LEU A 16 20.61 6.38 4.43
N GLU A 17 21.44 5.64 3.69
CA GLU A 17 22.87 5.47 3.98
C GLU A 17 23.61 6.81 3.97
N ALA A 18 23.32 7.67 2.98
CA ALA A 18 23.85 9.03 2.94
C ALA A 18 23.37 9.91 4.11
N ALA A 19 22.22 9.58 4.71
CA ALA A 19 21.70 10.22 5.92
C ALA A 19 22.23 9.58 7.22
N GLY A 20 23.08 8.54 7.13
CA GLY A 20 23.73 7.90 8.27
C GLY A 20 23.03 6.65 8.81
N HIS A 21 22.01 6.14 8.12
CA HIS A 21 21.38 4.86 8.50
C HIS A 21 22.28 3.69 8.11
N VAL A 22 22.34 2.67 8.96
CA VAL A 22 23.09 1.44 8.74
C VAL A 22 22.10 0.30 8.61
N PHE A 23 22.09 -0.33 7.44
CA PHE A 23 21.24 -1.48 7.15
C PHE A 23 21.93 -2.76 7.61
N ALA A 24 21.14 -3.70 8.13
CA ALA A 24 21.62 -5.01 8.57
C ALA A 24 21.78 -5.99 7.40
N THR A 25 20.95 -5.86 6.35
CA THR A 25 21.02 -6.72 5.16
C THR A 25 21.40 -5.92 3.92
N ASP A 26 21.92 -6.59 2.90
CA ASP A 26 22.35 -5.95 1.65
C ASP A 26 21.21 -5.67 0.66
N HIS A 27 20.15 -6.48 0.69
CA HIS A 27 19.14 -6.54 -0.39
C HIS A 27 17.69 -6.57 0.09
N SER A 28 17.40 -6.41 1.38
CA SER A 28 16.02 -6.30 1.85
C SER A 28 15.39 -4.96 1.49
N ASP A 29 14.18 -5.02 0.95
CA ASP A 29 13.31 -3.87 0.73
C ASP A 29 12.55 -3.45 2.00
N THR A 30 12.41 -4.36 2.97
CA THR A 30 11.64 -4.17 4.19
C THR A 30 12.33 -3.18 5.14
N GLU A 31 13.66 -3.22 5.24
CA GLU A 31 14.42 -2.30 6.11
C GLU A 31 14.27 -0.83 5.69
N VAL A 32 14.00 -0.56 4.41
CA VAL A 32 13.73 0.79 3.93
C VAL A 32 12.49 1.38 4.60
N LEU A 33 11.51 0.56 5.01
CA LEU A 33 10.35 1.05 5.75
C LEU A 33 10.73 1.52 7.15
N VAL A 34 11.61 0.79 7.83
CA VAL A 34 12.03 1.11 9.20
C VAL A 34 12.88 2.38 9.19
N HIS A 35 13.97 2.39 8.43
CA HIS A 35 14.86 3.56 8.34
C HIS A 35 14.17 4.76 7.70
N GLY A 36 13.32 4.51 6.69
CA GLY A 36 12.51 5.55 6.09
C GLY A 36 11.52 6.18 7.07
N TRP A 37 10.95 5.40 8.00
CA TRP A 37 10.09 5.93 9.05
C TRP A 37 10.86 6.76 10.06
N GLU A 38 12.05 6.31 10.45
CA GLU A 38 12.96 7.07 11.33
C GLU A 38 13.32 8.43 10.71
N GLN A 39 13.64 8.45 9.41
CA GLN A 39 14.11 9.65 8.72
C GLN A 39 13.00 10.61 8.29
N TRP A 40 11.87 10.10 7.78
CA TRP A 40 10.85 10.91 7.10
C TRP A 40 9.45 10.83 7.71
N LYS A 41 9.21 9.91 8.66
CA LYS A 41 7.88 9.63 9.23
C LYS A 41 6.84 9.47 8.11
N ASP A 42 5.72 10.19 8.18
CA ASP A 42 4.64 10.16 7.17
C ASP A 42 5.14 10.49 5.75
N GLY A 43 6.19 11.29 5.64
CA GLY A 43 6.85 11.62 4.37
C GLY A 43 7.52 10.43 3.69
N LEU A 44 7.68 9.30 4.38
CA LEU A 44 8.10 8.03 3.80
C LEU A 44 7.16 7.60 2.67
N PHE A 45 5.84 7.64 2.90
CA PHE A 45 4.89 6.97 2.02
C PHE A 45 4.86 7.55 0.61
N SER A 46 5.08 8.87 0.46
CA SER A 46 5.17 9.53 -0.85
C SER A 46 6.42 9.14 -1.65
N ARG A 47 7.46 8.63 -0.98
CA ARG A 47 8.73 8.19 -1.57
C ARG A 47 8.69 6.73 -2.02
N LEU A 48 7.82 5.93 -1.42
CA LEU A 48 7.68 4.52 -1.76
C LEU A 48 7.07 4.34 -3.16
N ASN A 49 7.66 3.41 -3.91
CA ASN A 49 7.15 2.92 -5.17
C ASN A 49 7.17 1.40 -5.14
N GLY A 50 6.00 0.79 -5.26
CA GLY A 50 5.81 -0.63 -5.01
C GLY A 50 4.34 -1.01 -4.98
N MET A 51 4.09 -2.32 -4.89
CA MET A 51 2.81 -2.85 -4.42
C MET A 51 2.98 -3.23 -2.95
N PHE A 52 2.22 -2.63 -2.04
CA PHE A 52 2.46 -2.88 -0.62
C PHE A 52 1.28 -2.57 0.28
N ALA A 53 1.24 -3.30 1.39
CA ALA A 53 0.55 -2.92 2.61
C ALA A 53 1.53 -3.10 3.77
N CYS A 54 1.64 -2.09 4.64
CA CYS A 54 2.57 -2.16 5.77
C CYS A 54 1.94 -1.64 7.06
N ALA A 55 2.49 -2.10 8.18
CA ALA A 55 2.23 -1.61 9.51
C ALA A 55 3.56 -1.42 10.26
N ILE A 56 3.79 -0.21 10.76
CA ILE A 56 4.99 0.23 11.46
C ILE A 56 4.56 0.60 12.88
N TRP A 57 5.08 -0.13 13.87
CA TRP A 57 4.91 0.21 15.28
C TRP A 57 6.14 0.97 15.75
N ASP A 58 5.97 2.23 16.11
CA ASP A 58 7.01 3.05 16.72
C ASP A 58 6.88 2.93 18.24
N GLU A 59 7.76 2.13 18.85
CA GLU A 59 7.72 1.88 20.29
C GLU A 59 8.02 3.16 21.11
N ARG A 60 8.88 4.05 20.61
CA ARG A 60 9.28 5.28 21.31
C ARG A 60 8.09 6.22 21.45
N GLN A 61 7.29 6.33 20.39
CA GLN A 61 6.09 7.17 20.35
C GLN A 61 4.80 6.42 20.75
N ARG A 62 4.87 5.10 20.88
CA ARG A 62 3.72 4.21 21.10
C ARG A 62 2.60 4.44 20.09
N GLU A 63 2.99 4.48 18.81
CA GLU A 63 2.07 4.71 17.70
C GLU A 63 2.18 3.63 16.62
N LEU A 64 1.03 3.32 16.03
CA LEU A 64 0.94 2.46 14.87
C LEU A 64 0.67 3.31 13.63
N ALA A 65 1.50 3.18 12.60
CA ALA A 65 1.21 3.68 11.26
C ALA A 65 0.91 2.51 10.32
N ILE A 66 -0.22 2.56 9.63
CA ILE A 66 -0.57 1.62 8.57
C ILE A 66 -0.68 2.37 7.24
N ALA A 67 -0.25 1.75 6.15
CA ALA A 67 -0.33 2.35 4.82
C ALA A 67 -0.56 1.30 3.74
N ARG A 68 -1.19 1.75 2.64
CA ARG A 68 -1.45 0.94 1.46
C ARG A 68 -0.96 1.66 0.21
N ASP A 69 -0.41 0.90 -0.73
CA ASP A 69 0.16 1.42 -1.97
C ASP A 69 -0.82 2.28 -2.80
N ARG A 70 -0.25 3.00 -3.76
CA ARG A 70 -0.94 4.01 -4.58
C ARG A 70 -2.23 3.49 -5.22
N TYR A 71 -2.22 2.24 -5.68
CA TYR A 71 -3.35 1.64 -6.39
C TYR A 71 -4.11 0.63 -5.53
N GLY A 72 -3.64 0.36 -4.31
CA GLY A 72 -4.25 -0.61 -3.41
C GLY A 72 -4.10 -2.04 -3.90
N ILE A 73 -2.96 -2.38 -4.51
CA ILE A 73 -2.71 -3.73 -5.03
C ILE A 73 -2.72 -4.74 -3.88
N LYS A 74 -2.02 -4.45 -2.78
CA LYS A 74 -2.03 -5.33 -1.60
C LYS A 74 -3.19 -4.94 -0.67
N PRO A 75 -4.13 -5.84 -0.35
CA PRO A 75 -5.23 -5.54 0.55
C PRO A 75 -4.74 -5.32 1.99
N LEU A 76 -5.43 -4.41 2.70
CA LEU A 76 -5.27 -4.20 4.13
C LEU A 76 -6.63 -3.90 4.76
N TYR A 77 -7.24 -4.93 5.32
CA TYR A 77 -8.48 -4.84 6.06
C TYR A 77 -8.19 -4.42 7.50
N VAL A 78 -9.04 -3.55 8.04
CA VAL A 78 -8.91 -2.96 9.37
C VAL A 78 -10.28 -3.00 10.05
N ALA A 79 -10.30 -3.40 11.32
CA ALA A 79 -11.45 -3.28 12.19
C ALA A 79 -11.01 -2.67 13.52
N GLU A 80 -11.74 -1.65 13.97
CA GLU A 80 -11.51 -1.03 15.26
C GLU A 80 -12.22 -1.83 16.36
N LEU A 81 -11.56 -1.98 17.49
CA LEU A 81 -12.05 -2.67 18.67
C LEU A 81 -12.27 -1.61 19.76
N PRO A 82 -13.52 -1.17 20.00
CA PRO A 82 -13.81 -0.10 20.94
C PRO A 82 -13.15 -0.32 22.31
N GLY A 83 -12.29 0.63 22.71
CA GLY A 83 -11.54 0.58 23.98
C GLY A 83 -10.41 -0.47 24.05
N LYS A 84 -10.13 -1.22 22.98
CA LYS A 84 -9.16 -2.32 22.95
C LYS A 84 -8.09 -2.19 21.86
N GLY A 85 -8.26 -1.27 20.91
CA GLY A 85 -7.30 -1.01 19.83
C GLY A 85 -7.89 -1.35 18.47
N LEU A 86 -7.11 -2.01 17.62
CA LEU A 86 -7.53 -2.39 16.27
C LEU A 86 -6.96 -3.76 15.87
N VAL A 87 -7.63 -4.41 14.94
CA VAL A 87 -7.16 -5.64 14.27
C VAL A 87 -7.08 -5.38 12.77
N PHE A 88 -6.01 -5.85 12.13
CA PHE A 88 -5.79 -5.65 10.71
C PHE A 88 -5.16 -6.89 10.06
N GLY A 89 -5.26 -6.99 8.74
CA GLY A 89 -4.72 -8.12 7.99
C GLY A 89 -4.96 -7.99 6.49
N SER A 90 -4.25 -8.79 5.69
CA SER A 90 -4.43 -8.83 4.23
C SER A 90 -5.70 -9.54 3.79
N GLU A 91 -6.37 -10.26 4.70
CA GLU A 91 -7.60 -10.99 4.42
C GLU A 91 -8.58 -10.87 5.59
N VAL A 92 -9.86 -10.70 5.29
CA VAL A 92 -10.91 -10.62 6.33
C VAL A 92 -11.00 -11.90 7.15
N ARG A 93 -10.71 -13.05 6.55
CA ARG A 93 -10.71 -14.35 7.25
C ARG A 93 -9.72 -14.37 8.42
N ALA A 94 -8.58 -13.70 8.28
CA ALA A 94 -7.59 -13.58 9.35
C ALA A 94 -8.13 -12.75 10.53
N LEU A 95 -8.85 -11.67 10.25
CA LEU A 95 -9.50 -10.87 11.31
C LEU A 95 -10.53 -11.72 12.06
N TYR A 96 -11.33 -12.53 11.36
CA TYR A 96 -12.28 -13.42 12.04
C TYR A 96 -11.61 -14.53 12.86
N ALA A 97 -10.48 -15.07 12.39
CA ALA A 97 -9.73 -16.08 13.11
C ALA A 97 -9.16 -15.55 14.44
N SER A 98 -9.00 -14.23 14.59
CA SER A 98 -8.57 -13.62 15.85
C SER A 98 -9.56 -13.78 17.00
N GLY A 99 -10.85 -14.03 16.70
CA GLY A 99 -11.93 -14.03 17.69
C GLY A 99 -12.25 -12.65 18.28
N LEU A 100 -11.64 -11.58 17.77
CA LEU A 100 -11.83 -10.21 18.28
C LEU A 100 -13.00 -9.49 17.60
N ILE A 101 -13.48 -9.99 16.45
CA ILE A 101 -14.61 -9.42 15.72
C ILE A 101 -15.63 -10.50 15.34
N ASP A 102 -16.90 -10.11 15.28
CA ASP A 102 -17.99 -11.00 14.90
C ASP A 102 -18.09 -11.16 13.37
N LYS A 103 -18.42 -12.38 12.93
CA LYS A 103 -18.72 -12.67 11.52
C LYS A 103 -20.13 -12.16 11.18
N GLN A 104 -20.24 -10.90 10.81
CA GLN A 104 -21.50 -10.29 10.40
C GLN A 104 -21.39 -9.64 9.01
N PHE A 105 -22.45 -9.77 8.22
CA PHE A 105 -22.55 -9.08 6.93
C PHE A 105 -23.25 -7.73 7.06
N ASP A 106 -22.81 -6.78 6.26
CA ASP A 106 -23.52 -5.55 5.98
C ASP A 106 -24.38 -5.77 4.71
N ALA A 107 -25.70 -5.83 4.88
CA ALA A 107 -26.63 -6.11 3.78
C ALA A 107 -26.56 -5.04 2.68
N SER A 108 -26.37 -3.77 3.05
CA SER A 108 -26.27 -2.67 2.10
C SER A 108 -24.97 -2.72 1.31
N ALA A 109 -23.83 -2.98 1.97
CA ALA A 109 -22.55 -3.14 1.28
C ALA A 109 -22.52 -4.43 0.44
N THR A 110 -23.21 -5.49 0.88
CA THR A 110 -23.37 -6.72 0.11
C THR A 110 -24.17 -6.45 -1.18
N LEU A 111 -25.30 -5.74 -1.07
CA LEU A 111 -26.10 -5.34 -2.22
C LEU A 111 -25.31 -4.43 -3.18
N GLU A 112 -24.56 -3.46 -2.65
CA GLU A 112 -23.69 -2.57 -3.42
C GLU A 112 -22.66 -3.38 -4.23
N TYR A 113 -22.01 -4.36 -3.60
CA TYR A 113 -21.04 -5.23 -4.26
C TYR A 113 -21.68 -6.05 -5.38
N PHE A 114 -22.82 -6.71 -5.14
CA PHE A 114 -23.47 -7.50 -6.19
C PHE A 114 -24.08 -6.65 -7.31
N THR A 115 -24.32 -5.37 -7.06
CA THR A 115 -24.84 -4.42 -8.05
C THR A 115 -23.72 -3.81 -8.90
N LEU A 116 -22.60 -3.43 -8.28
CA LEU A 116 -21.53 -2.64 -8.91
C LEU A 116 -20.23 -3.42 -9.11
N MET A 117 -20.18 -4.67 -8.65
CA MET A 117 -18.97 -5.49 -8.54
C MET A 117 -17.84 -4.82 -7.73
N ASN A 118 -18.18 -3.85 -6.88
CA ASN A 118 -17.24 -3.09 -6.06
C ASN A 118 -17.95 -2.39 -4.89
N ASN A 119 -17.20 -2.03 -3.85
CA ASN A 119 -17.66 -1.21 -2.73
C ASN A 119 -16.93 0.13 -2.72
N TRP A 120 -17.66 1.22 -2.45
CA TRP A 120 -17.10 2.56 -2.45
C TRP A 120 -16.53 2.96 -1.07
N GLY A 121 -15.53 3.84 -1.10
CA GLY A 121 -15.04 4.51 0.11
C GLY A 121 -14.30 3.60 1.11
N GLY A 122 -13.91 2.38 0.71
CA GLY A 122 -13.27 1.41 1.59
C GLY A 122 -14.26 0.60 2.43
N ARG A 123 -15.56 0.67 2.15
CA ARG A 123 -16.55 -0.26 2.73
C ARG A 123 -16.28 -1.68 2.26
N THR A 124 -16.71 -2.65 3.06
CA THR A 124 -16.69 -4.05 2.70
C THR A 124 -18.05 -4.68 3.01
N PRO A 125 -18.40 -5.85 2.42
CA PRO A 125 -19.60 -6.59 2.80
C PRO A 125 -19.61 -7.07 4.25
N PHE A 126 -18.51 -6.88 4.99
CA PHE A 126 -18.31 -7.38 6.34
C PHE A 126 -18.46 -6.22 7.34
N ARG A 127 -19.42 -6.35 8.24
CA ARG A 127 -19.76 -5.31 9.21
C ARG A 127 -18.58 -5.04 10.14
N GLY A 128 -18.26 -3.76 10.34
CA GLY A 128 -17.16 -3.32 11.20
C GLY A 128 -15.76 -3.50 10.59
N VAL A 129 -15.67 -4.04 9.36
CA VAL A 129 -14.41 -4.20 8.63
C VAL A 129 -14.37 -3.24 7.46
N ARG A 130 -13.32 -2.41 7.41
CA ARG A 130 -13.04 -1.52 6.27
C ARG A 130 -11.75 -1.94 5.58
N LEU A 131 -11.68 -1.63 4.30
CA LEU A 131 -10.48 -1.76 3.49
C LEU A 131 -9.77 -0.40 3.44
N LEU A 132 -8.51 -0.35 3.87
CA LEU A 132 -7.73 0.89 3.83
C LEU A 132 -7.65 1.42 2.39
N LYS A 133 -7.86 2.72 2.21
CA LYS A 133 -7.93 3.34 0.89
C LYS A 133 -6.55 3.33 0.20
N PRO A 134 -6.48 3.14 -1.12
CA PRO A 134 -5.25 3.29 -1.89
C PRO A 134 -4.58 4.64 -1.67
N GLY A 135 -3.25 4.69 -1.63
CA GLY A 135 -2.49 5.94 -1.54
C GLY A 135 -2.68 6.70 -0.22
N THR A 136 -3.17 6.02 0.82
CA THR A 136 -3.40 6.60 2.15
C THR A 136 -2.62 5.89 3.24
N PHE A 137 -2.42 6.59 4.34
CA PHE A 137 -1.97 6.05 5.60
C PHE A 137 -2.87 6.51 6.74
N GLU A 138 -2.85 5.74 7.82
CA GLU A 138 -3.53 6.07 9.08
C GLU A 138 -2.58 5.82 10.24
N ARG A 139 -2.64 6.70 11.24
CA ARG A 139 -1.89 6.63 12.49
C ARG A 139 -2.83 6.47 13.66
N PHE A 140 -2.41 5.65 14.61
CA PHE A 140 -3.14 5.38 15.84
C PHE A 140 -2.19 5.57 17.01
N ALA A 141 -2.51 6.53 17.88
CA ALA A 141 -1.80 6.80 19.12
C ALA A 141 -2.79 6.94 20.28
N ALA A 142 -2.31 6.89 21.51
CA ALA A 142 -3.16 7.10 22.69
C ALA A 142 -3.83 8.48 22.72
N SER A 143 -3.20 9.49 22.11
CA SER A 143 -3.73 10.84 21.97
C SER A 143 -4.80 10.99 20.88
N GLY A 144 -5.02 9.96 20.06
CA GLY A 144 -5.97 9.97 18.96
C GLY A 144 -5.40 9.39 17.66
N SER A 145 -6.25 9.37 16.65
CA SER A 145 -5.91 8.86 15.32
C SER A 145 -5.83 9.99 14.29
N SER A 146 -4.93 9.86 13.32
CA SER A 146 -4.83 10.76 12.18
C SER A 146 -4.73 9.96 10.89
N SER A 147 -5.00 10.61 9.77
CA SER A 147 -4.89 9.99 8.45
C SER A 147 -4.38 10.99 7.42
N GLY A 148 -3.78 10.47 6.35
CA GLY A 148 -3.25 11.27 5.28
C GLY A 148 -3.33 10.55 3.94
N THR A 149 -3.55 11.33 2.89
CA THR A 149 -3.42 10.87 1.51
C THR A 149 -2.05 11.32 1.00
N TYR A 150 -1.16 10.37 0.74
CA TYR A 150 0.17 10.66 0.22
C TYR A 150 0.23 10.59 -1.31
N TRP A 151 -0.78 9.96 -1.93
CA TRP A 151 -0.91 9.88 -3.38
C TRP A 151 -2.38 9.82 -3.79
N SER A 152 -2.73 10.56 -4.84
CA SER A 152 -4.00 10.45 -5.54
C SER A 152 -3.78 10.68 -7.04
N PRO A 153 -4.60 10.08 -7.91
CA PRO A 153 -4.52 10.36 -9.34
C PRO A 153 -4.87 11.84 -9.60
N SER A 154 -4.03 12.52 -10.37
CA SER A 154 -4.26 13.91 -10.79
C SER A 154 -4.55 13.97 -12.29
N TYR A 155 -5.77 14.39 -12.63
CA TYR A 155 -6.24 14.54 -14.02
C TYR A 155 -6.16 15.98 -14.52
N HIS A 156 -5.60 16.90 -13.74
CA HIS A 156 -5.55 18.33 -14.07
C HIS A 156 -4.46 18.69 -15.10
N ARG A 157 -3.63 17.73 -15.49
CA ARG A 157 -2.54 17.97 -16.44
C ARG A 157 -3.08 18.05 -17.86
N LYS A 158 -3.10 19.26 -18.44
CA LYS A 158 -3.23 19.41 -19.89
C LYS A 158 -2.00 18.79 -20.54
N TYR A 159 -2.20 17.66 -21.22
CA TYR A 159 -1.15 16.93 -21.90
C TYR A 159 -1.65 16.62 -23.32
N SER A 160 -1.05 17.28 -24.31
CA SER A 160 -1.43 17.15 -25.71
C SER A 160 -0.19 17.06 -26.59
N PRO A 161 0.65 16.02 -26.41
CA PRO A 161 1.74 15.75 -27.33
C PRO A 161 1.21 15.36 -28.71
N GLY A 162 2.05 15.45 -29.74
CA GLY A 162 1.80 14.71 -30.98
C GLY A 162 1.94 13.20 -30.76
N LEU A 163 1.26 12.40 -31.60
CA LEU A 163 1.20 10.93 -31.49
C LEU A 163 2.59 10.26 -31.35
N ALA A 164 3.57 10.68 -32.16
CA ALA A 164 4.92 10.11 -32.12
C ALA A 164 5.59 10.28 -30.74
N ARG A 165 5.43 11.46 -30.14
CA ARG A 165 5.96 11.75 -28.81
C ARG A 165 5.22 10.96 -27.72
N ALA A 166 3.89 10.90 -27.80
CA ALA A 166 3.08 10.12 -26.86
C ALA A 166 3.47 8.63 -26.88
N SER A 167 3.64 8.07 -28.07
CA SER A 167 4.03 6.67 -28.26
C SER A 167 5.42 6.38 -27.69
N GLY A 168 6.40 7.26 -27.94
CA GLY A 168 7.73 7.15 -27.34
C GLY A 168 7.69 7.19 -25.80
N GLU A 169 6.98 8.17 -25.22
CA GLU A 169 6.87 8.31 -23.77
C GLU A 169 6.18 7.09 -23.12
N VAL A 170 5.13 6.55 -23.74
CA VAL A 170 4.49 5.30 -23.27
C VAL A 170 5.46 4.13 -23.29
N GLY A 171 6.24 3.97 -24.38
CA GLY A 171 7.25 2.92 -24.49
C GLY A 171 8.31 3.00 -23.39
N GLU A 172 8.82 4.20 -23.10
CA GLU A 172 9.80 4.42 -22.03
C GLU A 172 9.22 4.10 -20.64
N ILE A 173 8.00 4.56 -20.37
CA ILE A 173 7.31 4.30 -19.09
C ILE A 173 7.08 2.80 -18.91
N LEU A 174 6.60 2.12 -19.95
CA LEU A 174 6.33 0.68 -19.93
C LEU A 174 7.62 -0.11 -19.69
N GLN A 175 8.69 0.17 -20.44
CA GLN A 175 9.98 -0.48 -20.25
C GLN A 175 10.54 -0.26 -18.84
N SER A 176 10.42 0.96 -18.30
CA SER A 176 10.84 1.29 -16.94
C SER A 176 10.01 0.57 -15.87
N ALA A 177 8.71 0.41 -16.07
CA ALA A 177 7.85 -0.39 -15.20
C ALA A 177 8.23 -1.87 -15.23
N LEU A 178 8.42 -2.44 -16.43
CA LEU A 178 8.83 -3.84 -16.60
C LEU A 178 10.19 -4.12 -15.95
N ARG A 179 11.22 -3.29 -16.18
CA ARG A 179 12.54 -3.48 -15.56
C ARG A 179 12.49 -3.56 -14.03
N ARG A 180 11.59 -2.80 -13.40
CA ARG A 180 11.39 -2.82 -11.94
C ARG A 180 10.69 -4.08 -11.46
N GLN A 181 9.67 -4.54 -12.17
CA GLN A 181 8.87 -5.71 -11.80
C GLN A 181 9.54 -7.05 -12.16
N LEU A 182 10.48 -7.04 -13.10
CA LEU A 182 11.27 -8.22 -13.48
C LEU A 182 12.49 -8.46 -12.57
N ALA A 183 12.76 -7.56 -11.63
CA ALA A 183 13.83 -7.74 -10.64
C ALA A 183 13.37 -8.76 -9.58
N ALA A 184 13.62 -10.04 -9.84
CA ALA A 184 13.23 -11.14 -8.97
C ALA A 184 14.40 -12.07 -8.67
N ASP A 185 14.45 -12.59 -7.45
CA ASP A 185 15.40 -13.63 -7.03
C ASP A 185 14.97 -15.04 -7.47
N VAL A 186 13.84 -15.14 -8.18
CA VAL A 186 13.21 -16.36 -8.66
C VAL A 186 12.81 -16.22 -10.13
N PRO A 187 12.61 -17.33 -10.86
CA PRO A 187 12.14 -17.28 -12.24
C PRO A 187 10.82 -16.48 -12.37
N VAL A 188 10.75 -15.64 -13.40
CA VAL A 188 9.57 -14.84 -13.70
C VAL A 188 8.71 -15.56 -14.73
N MET A 189 7.38 -15.56 -14.52
CA MET A 189 6.38 -16.05 -15.46
C MET A 189 5.56 -14.87 -16.00
N ALA A 190 5.18 -14.93 -17.26
CA ALA A 190 4.20 -14.03 -17.86
C ALA A 190 2.91 -14.80 -18.21
N TYR A 191 1.75 -14.24 -17.86
CA TYR A 191 0.46 -14.72 -18.34
C TYR A 191 0.21 -14.17 -19.74
N LEU A 192 0.07 -15.04 -20.73
CA LEU A 192 -0.14 -14.64 -22.11
C LEU A 192 -1.60 -14.81 -22.50
N SER A 193 -2.13 -13.78 -23.17
CA SER A 193 -3.42 -13.82 -23.86
C SER A 193 -3.21 -13.47 -25.35
N GLY A 194 -4.26 -13.58 -26.17
CA GLY A 194 -4.22 -13.09 -27.56
C GLY A 194 -4.37 -11.57 -27.70
N GLY A 195 -4.44 -10.84 -26.59
CA GLY A 195 -4.56 -9.39 -26.54
C GLY A 195 -3.24 -8.66 -26.75
N ILE A 196 -3.31 -7.34 -26.80
CA ILE A 196 -2.16 -6.43 -26.96
C ILE A 196 -1.50 -6.03 -25.63
N ASP A 197 -2.20 -6.23 -24.51
CA ASP A 197 -1.75 -5.91 -23.16
C ASP A 197 -0.57 -6.80 -22.72
#